data_AF-A0A1F8X9P5-F1
#
_entry.id   AF-A0A1F8X9P5-F1
#
_cell.length_a   1.000
_cell.length_b   1.000
_cell.length_c   1.000
_cell.angle_alpha   90.00
_cell.angle_beta   90.00
_cell.angle_gamma   90.00
#
_symmetry.space_group_name_H-M   'P 1'
#
loop_
_entity.id
_entity.type
_entity.pdbx_description
1 polymer ?
#
loop_
_entity_poly.entity_id
_entity_poly.type
_entity_poly.pdbx_seq_one_letter_code
_entity_poly.pdbx_strand_id
1 'polypeptide(L)'
;MNSYMVVSVLKVRTTSGIRELEPGEVVTLPEHLAEPLLRTGRIRPMPLPTLDVQGELERIPFGCHPRFWWWDGGQLPSVTEREVRGWLH
;
A
#
# COMPACT_ATOMS: atom_id res chain seq x y z
N MET A 1 1.97 -11.39 -2.30
CA MET A 1 0.77 -10.64 -2.71
C MET A 1 1.15 -9.17 -2.65
N ASN A 2 0.99 -8.42 -3.74
CA ASN A 2 1.44 -7.03 -3.80
C ASN A 2 0.28 -6.08 -3.49
N SER A 3 0.58 -5.02 -2.76
CA SER A 3 -0.37 -3.96 -2.45
C SER A 3 -0.27 -2.84 -3.48
N TYR A 4 -1.42 -2.40 -3.97
CA TYR A 4 -1.54 -1.35 -4.96
C TYR A 4 -2.47 -0.27 -4.43
N MET A 5 -2.16 0.98 -4.77
CA MET A 5 -3.04 2.10 -4.47
C MET A 5 -3.92 2.39 -5.69
N VAL A 6 -5.21 2.54 -5.46
CA VAL A 6 -6.19 2.92 -6.48
C VAL A 6 -5.99 4.39 -6.83
N VAL A 7 -5.87 4.68 -8.12
CA VAL A 7 -5.67 6.05 -8.64
C VAL A 7 -6.99 6.64 -9.15
N SER A 8 -7.88 5.79 -9.63
CA SER A 8 -9.18 6.17 -10.21
C SER A 8 -10.28 5.22 -9.74
N VAL A 9 -11.52 5.69 -9.68
CA VAL A 9 -12.68 4.86 -9.26
C VAL A 9 -12.72 3.53 -10.03
N LEU A 10 -12.72 2.43 -9.29
CA LEU A 10 -12.66 1.06 -9.84
C LEU A 10 -13.85 0.24 -9.34
N LYS A 11 -14.70 -0.23 -10.25
CA LYS A 11 -15.71 -1.25 -9.93
C LYS A 11 -15.05 -2.62 -9.96
N VAL A 12 -14.88 -3.22 -8.79
CA VAL A 12 -14.36 -4.59 -8.65
C VAL A 12 -15.46 -5.53 -8.20
N ARG A 13 -15.47 -6.73 -8.77
CA ARG A 13 -16.39 -7.78 -8.36
C ARG A 13 -15.71 -8.64 -7.30
N THR A 14 -16.16 -8.53 -6.06
CA THR A 14 -15.75 -9.39 -4.95
C THR A 14 -16.72 -10.56 -4.79
N THR A 15 -16.36 -11.54 -3.97
CA THR A 15 -17.25 -12.64 -3.57
C THR A 15 -18.53 -12.16 -2.87
N SER A 16 -18.54 -10.93 -2.35
CA SER A 16 -19.68 -10.30 -1.67
C SER A 16 -20.51 -9.38 -2.56
N GLY A 17 -20.10 -9.14 -3.82
CA GLY A 17 -20.83 -8.26 -4.76
C GLY A 17 -19.92 -7.34 -5.58
N ILE A 18 -20.51 -6.35 -6.24
CA ILE A 18 -19.75 -5.30 -6.91
C ILE A 18 -19.43 -4.22 -5.88
N ARG A 19 -18.14 -4.00 -5.63
CA ARG A 19 -17.64 -2.91 -4.79
C ARG A 19 -17.01 -1.84 -5.67
N GLU A 20 -17.31 -0.59 -5.38
CA GLU A 20 -16.58 0.56 -5.91
C GLU A 20 -15.40 0.88 -4.98
N LEU A 21 -14.21 0.91 -5.55
CA LEU A 21 -12.99 1.34 -4.89
C LEU A 21 -12.74 2.81 -5.23
N GLU A 22 -12.48 3.61 -4.21
CA GLU A 22 -12.19 5.03 -4.38
C GLU A 22 -10.69 5.28 -4.59
N PRO A 23 -10.32 6.39 -5.26
CA PRO A 23 -8.94 6.85 -5.31
C PRO A 23 -8.33 6.97 -3.90
N GLY A 24 -7.13 6.45 -3.72
CA GLY A 24 -6.45 6.40 -2.43
C GLY A 24 -6.67 5.11 -1.62
N GLU A 25 -7.67 4.29 -1.99
CA GLU A 25 -7.82 2.98 -1.35
C GLU A 25 -6.65 2.05 -1.70
N VAL A 26 -6.28 1.20 -0.73
CA VAL A 26 -5.24 0.20 -0.92
C VAL A 26 -5.87 -1.16 -1.11
N VAL A 27 -5.48 -1.83 -2.19
CA VAL A 27 -5.97 -3.16 -2.54
C VAL A 27 -4.82 -4.14 -2.70
N THR A 28 -5.01 -5.33 -2.13
CA THR A 28 -4.10 -6.45 -2.31
C THR A 28 -4.59 -7.29 -3.47
N LEU A 29 -3.80 -7.33 -4.54
CA LEU A 29 -4.17 -8.03 -5.77
C LEU A 29 -3.07 -9.03 -6.18
N PRO A 30 -3.45 -10.19 -6.74
CA PRO A 30 -2.54 -11.03 -7.49
C PRO A 30 -1.95 -10.28 -8.68
N GLU A 31 -0.70 -10.60 -9.04
CA GLU A 31 0.03 -9.92 -10.11
C GLU A 31 -0.69 -9.95 -11.47
N HIS A 32 -1.27 -11.11 -11.83
CA HIS A 32 -2.02 -11.28 -13.08
C HIS A 32 -3.29 -10.40 -13.17
N LEU A 33 -3.91 -10.03 -12.04
CA LEU A 33 -5.03 -9.08 -12.02
C LEU A 33 -4.54 -7.63 -11.97
N ALA A 34 -3.36 -7.39 -11.42
CA ALA A 34 -2.77 -6.07 -11.30
C ALA A 34 -2.20 -5.57 -12.63
N GLU A 35 -1.57 -6.41 -13.44
CA GLU A 35 -0.98 -6.03 -14.74
C GLU A 35 -1.88 -5.16 -15.64
N PRO A 36 -3.12 -5.56 -15.98
CA PRO A 36 -3.99 -4.75 -16.84
C PRO A 36 -4.39 -3.43 -16.17
N LEU A 37 -4.53 -3.41 -14.85
CA LEU A 37 -4.88 -2.22 -14.08
C LEU A 37 -3.70 -1.23 -13.96
N LEU A 38 -2.47 -1.76 -13.89
CA LEU A 38 -1.23 -0.99 -13.91
C LEU A 38 -1.01 -0.36 -15.29
N ARG A 39 -1.19 -1.12 -16.37
CA ARG A 39 -1.06 -0.63 -17.75
C ARG A 39 -2.06 0.48 -18.08
N THR A 40 -3.26 0.41 -17.51
CA THR A 40 -4.30 1.43 -17.69
C THR A 40 -4.17 2.60 -16.73
N GLY A 41 -3.18 2.59 -15.82
CA GLY A 41 -2.95 3.65 -14.84
C GLY A 41 -4.03 3.76 -13.77
N ARG A 42 -4.89 2.74 -13.62
CA ARG A 42 -5.99 2.75 -12.64
C ARG A 42 -5.54 2.40 -11.23
N ILE A 43 -4.45 1.66 -11.12
CA ILE A 43 -3.74 1.40 -9.89
C ILE A 43 -2.26 1.74 -10.06
N ARG A 44 -1.59 2.05 -8.96
CA ARG A 44 -0.13 2.25 -8.91
C ARG A 44 0.50 1.31 -7.88
N PRO A 45 1.71 0.79 -8.13
CA PRO A 45 2.44 0.03 -7.13
C PRO A 45 2.71 0.94 -5.94
N MET A 46 2.41 0.45 -4.76
CA MET A 46 2.67 1.20 -3.55
C MET A 46 4.04 0.78 -3.02
N PRO A 47 5.05 1.67 -3.05
CA PRO A 47 6.36 1.34 -2.52
C PRO A 47 6.24 1.08 -1.01
N LEU A 48 6.76 -0.06 -0.56
CA LEU A 48 6.70 -0.47 0.84
C LEU A 48 7.94 0.04 1.58
N PRO A 49 7.82 0.33 2.89
CA PRO A 49 8.98 0.55 3.75
C PRO A 49 9.88 -0.70 3.77
N THR A 50 11.20 -0.49 3.87
CA THR A 50 12.19 -1.57 3.96
C THR A 50 12.83 -1.61 5.34
N LEU A 51 13.19 -2.82 5.76
CA LEU A 51 14.00 -3.08 6.95
C LEU A 51 15.41 -3.47 6.52
N ASP A 52 16.42 -3.10 7.31
CA ASP A 52 17.80 -3.52 7.10
C ASP A 52 18.02 -5.00 7.49
N VAL A 53 19.26 -5.48 7.40
CA VAL A 53 19.60 -6.88 7.73
C VAL A 53 19.49 -7.19 9.23
N GLN A 54 19.46 -6.17 10.09
CA GLN A 54 19.19 -6.27 11.52
C GLN A 54 17.69 -6.21 11.83
N GLY A 55 16.86 -5.90 10.83
CA GLY A 55 15.42 -5.76 10.94
C GLY A 55 14.98 -4.36 11.36
N GLU A 56 15.87 -3.37 11.41
CA GLU A 56 15.56 -1.99 11.75
C GLU A 56 15.02 -1.24 10.53
N LEU A 57 14.21 -0.20 10.77
CA LEU A 57 13.64 0.60 9.69
C LEU A 57 14.75 1.32 8.89
N GLU A 58 14.93 0.91 7.63
CA GLU A 58 15.95 1.47 6.75
C GLU A 58 15.39 2.66 5.95
N ARG A 59 14.18 2.50 5.37
CA ARG A 59 13.61 3.50 4.45
C ARG A 59 12.09 3.51 4.45
N ILE A 60 11.51 4.71 4.45
CA ILE A 60 10.09 4.96 4.17
C ILE A 60 9.97 5.74 2.86
N PRO A 61 9.46 5.13 1.78
CA PRO A 61 9.24 5.84 0.51
C PRO A 61 8.13 6.90 0.62
N PHE A 62 8.31 8.08 0.00
CA PHE A 62 7.30 9.15 -0.01
C PHE A 62 5.91 8.72 -0.55
N GLY A 63 5.85 7.71 -1.42
CA GLY A 63 4.61 7.19 -1.99
C GLY A 63 4.00 5.99 -1.26
N CYS A 64 4.50 5.64 -0.07
CA CYS A 64 4.00 4.50 0.70
C CYS A 64 2.62 4.80 1.32
N HIS A 65 2.03 3.79 1.99
CA HIS A 65 0.76 3.93 2.68
C HIS A 65 0.83 5.06 3.75
N PRO A 66 -0.19 5.94 3.86
CA PRO A 66 -0.18 7.07 4.80
C PRO A 66 0.05 6.69 6.27
N ARG A 67 -0.43 5.51 6.71
CA ARG A 67 -0.15 4.93 8.04
C ARG A 67 1.34 4.87 8.44
N PHE A 68 2.26 4.94 7.47
CA PHE A 68 3.71 4.92 7.70
C PHE A 68 4.33 6.33 7.66
N TRP A 69 3.57 7.37 7.35
CA TRP A 69 4.08 8.74 7.28
C TRP A 69 4.22 9.34 8.67
N TRP A 70 5.37 9.12 9.29
CA TRP A 70 5.72 9.78 10.55
C TRP A 70 5.78 11.32 10.42
N TRP A 71 6.05 11.81 9.20
CA TRP A 71 6.11 13.23 8.87
C TRP A 71 4.74 13.90 8.66
N ASP A 72 3.63 13.15 8.56
CA ASP A 72 2.31 13.70 8.14
C ASP A 72 1.30 13.86 9.29
N GLY A 73 1.75 14.14 10.52
CA GLY A 73 0.81 14.52 11.59
C GLY A 73 1.10 14.05 13.01
N GLY A 74 2.36 13.76 13.37
CA GLY A 74 2.76 13.58 14.77
C GLY A 74 2.88 12.14 15.26
N GLN A 75 2.99 11.17 14.34
CA GLN A 75 3.32 9.79 14.69
C GLN A 75 4.81 9.67 15.02
N LEU A 76 5.13 9.07 16.17
CA LEU A 76 6.53 8.87 16.60
C LEU A 76 7.23 7.84 15.69
N PRO A 77 8.54 7.97 15.44
CA PRO A 77 9.31 7.00 14.66
C PRO A 77 9.14 5.54 15.11
N SER A 78 9.09 5.30 16.42
CA SER A 78 8.88 3.95 17.00
C SER A 78 7.51 3.36 16.71
N VAL A 79 6.47 4.20 16.59
CA VAL A 79 5.13 3.74 16.20
C VAL A 79 5.16 3.33 14.74
N THR A 80 5.76 4.15 13.88
CA THR A 80 5.92 3.83 12.46
C THR A 80 6.70 2.53 12.26
N GLU A 81 7.78 2.33 13.00
CA GLU A 81 8.56 1.10 12.94
C GLU A 81 7.73 -0.14 13.34
N ARG A 82 6.94 -0.05 14.42
CA ARG A 82 6.02 -1.12 14.83
C ARG A 82 4.99 -1.44 13.75
N GLU A 83 4.43 -0.42 13.12
CA GLU A 83 3.47 -0.57 12.03
C GLU A 83 4.09 -1.25 10.80
N VAL A 84 5.33 -0.89 10.44
CA VAL A 84 6.08 -1.51 9.34
C VAL A 84 6.34 -2.98 9.65
N ARG A 85 6.84 -3.30 10.84
CA ARG A 85 7.09 -4.69 11.26
C ARG A 85 5.80 -5.52 11.23
N GLY A 86 4.69 -5.00 11.76
CA GLY A 86 3.40 -5.70 11.77
C GLY A 86 2.75 -5.86 10.39
N TRP A 87 3.22 -5.13 9.36
CA TRP A 87 2.73 -5.27 7.99
C TRP A 87 3.56 -6.24 7.15
N LEU A 88 4.85 -6.38 7.45
CA LEU A 88 5.77 -7.25 6.72
C LEU A 88 5.74 -8.72 7.21
N HIS A 89 5.18 -8.98 8.39
CA HIS A 89 5.01 -10.31 8.99
C HIS A 89 3.55 -10.78 8.90
#